data_AF-A0A7C3XUD6-F1
#
_entry.id   AF-A0A7C3XUD6-F1
#
_cell.length_a   1.000
_cell.length_b   1.000
_cell.length_c   1.000
_cell.angle_alpha   90.00
_cell.angle_beta   90.00
_cell.angle_gamma   90.00
#
_symmetry.space_group_name_H-M   'P 1'
#
loop_
_entity.id
_entity.type
_entity.pdbx_description
1 polymer ?
#
loop_
_entity_poly.entity_id
_entity_poly.type
_entity_poly.pdbx_seq_one_letter_code
_entity_poly.pdbx_strand_id
1 'polypeptide(L)'
;MNDWRKAWTVVLAGLGVNLTLGFLYSWGVIASTLVDRLGWSATQTQIPYMVASILFALSMIPGGRIQDRKGPQLPLWLSGILAGSGFFLASRFLSLPGLTVFFGIFFGLAMGFGYAAPTPAAVKWFHPQHRGFVSGLVVSGYGLAPIYIAPLSHFLLNRYELTGTFLIFSLLFTGALLALSFFVTNPPPHATPVVLPFGKRIIAPSGRDYTVAEMVRSRHFRLLWLVFFLGTFSGLLVIGQMSKIAQEIAGLEQGFLSVMLYAVANFSGRLSWGFVSDRLGRRKSLWLAFAIQAVIFFLFEQMTHPVLLLIAKSGVGFTFGGML
;
A
#
# COMPACT_ATOMS: atom_id res chain seq x y z
N MET A 1 -30.04 5.70 8.13
CA MET A 1 -28.63 5.85 8.56
C MET A 1 -27.98 6.86 7.64
N ASN A 2 -27.61 8.05 8.15
CA ASN A 2 -27.16 9.19 7.36
C ASN A 2 -26.01 8.79 6.41
N ASP A 3 -26.11 9.07 5.11
CA ASP A 3 -25.13 8.66 4.07
C ASP A 3 -23.72 9.14 4.41
N TRP A 4 -23.61 10.28 5.11
CA TRP A 4 -22.37 10.77 5.70
C TRP A 4 -21.67 9.74 6.59
N ARG A 5 -22.39 9.15 7.55
CA ARG A 5 -21.79 8.19 8.49
C ARG A 5 -21.33 6.93 7.77
N LYS A 6 -22.14 6.41 6.84
CA LYS A 6 -21.79 5.24 6.03
C LYS A 6 -20.55 5.48 5.18
N ALA A 7 -20.47 6.61 4.51
CA ALA A 7 -19.31 6.99 3.68
C ALA A 7 -18.01 6.94 4.49
N TRP A 8 -18.01 7.51 5.70
CA TRP A 8 -16.84 7.49 6.59
C TRP A 8 -16.54 6.10 7.15
N THR A 9 -17.56 5.30 7.47
CA THR A 9 -17.36 3.90 7.85
C THR A 9 -16.67 3.11 6.75
N VAL A 10 -17.06 3.30 5.48
CA VAL A 10 -16.44 2.64 4.32
C VAL A 10 -14.98 3.09 4.15
N VAL A 11 -14.68 4.37 4.35
CA VAL A 11 -13.32 4.91 4.30
C VAL A 11 -12.44 4.31 5.40
N LEU A 12 -12.91 4.30 6.64
CA LEU A 12 -12.16 3.73 7.76
C LEU A 12 -11.98 2.21 7.62
N ALA A 13 -13.01 1.50 7.12
CA ALA A 13 -12.91 0.08 6.83
C ALA A 13 -11.88 -0.18 5.72
N GLY A 14 -11.89 0.62 4.64
CA GLY A 14 -10.90 0.52 3.58
C GLY A 14 -9.49 0.84 4.02
N LEU A 15 -9.31 1.84 4.89
CA LEU A 15 -8.04 2.11 5.56
C LEU A 15 -7.59 0.89 6.36
N GLY A 16 -8.46 0.28 7.16
CA GLY A 16 -8.17 -0.94 7.93
C GLY A 16 -7.79 -2.14 7.05
N VAL A 17 -8.44 -2.30 5.89
CA VAL A 17 -8.08 -3.35 4.92
C VAL A 17 -6.64 -3.13 4.43
N ASN A 18 -6.32 -1.91 3.99
CA ASN A 18 -4.96 -1.60 3.52
C ASN A 18 -3.92 -1.67 4.63
N LEU A 19 -4.30 -1.32 5.87
CA LEU A 19 -3.46 -1.47 7.05
C LEU A 19 -3.09 -2.93 7.30
N THR A 20 -4.05 -3.84 7.11
CA THR A 20 -3.86 -5.29 7.26
C THR A 20 -2.98 -5.87 6.13
N LEU A 21 -3.16 -5.40 4.90
CA LEU A 21 -2.43 -5.90 3.72
C LEU A 21 -1.01 -5.33 3.60
N GLY A 22 -0.68 -4.25 4.31
CA GLY A 22 0.63 -3.59 4.26
C GLY A 22 1.81 -4.38 4.84
N PHE A 23 1.65 -5.69 5.09
CA PHE A 23 2.69 -6.57 5.62
C PHE A 23 3.98 -6.58 4.78
N LEU A 24 3.89 -6.42 3.45
CA LEU A 24 5.07 -6.39 2.57
C LEU A 24 6.13 -5.37 3.01
N TYR A 25 5.71 -4.21 3.51
CA TYR A 25 6.63 -3.18 3.97
C TYR A 25 7.36 -3.53 5.27
N SER A 26 6.90 -4.56 5.98
CA SER A 26 7.56 -5.12 7.18
C SER A 26 8.29 -6.44 6.91
N TRP A 27 8.37 -6.89 5.65
CA TRP A 27 9.01 -8.16 5.29
C TRP A 27 10.46 -8.25 5.78
N GLY A 28 11.18 -7.13 5.86
CA GLY A 28 12.55 -7.08 6.35
C GLY A 28 12.75 -7.74 7.71
N VAL A 29 11.76 -7.69 8.61
CA VAL A 29 11.82 -8.33 9.94
C VAL A 29 11.77 -9.85 9.84
N ILE A 30 10.92 -10.38 8.94
CA ILE A 30 10.87 -11.83 8.66
C ILE A 30 12.15 -12.27 7.95
N ALA A 31 12.59 -11.49 6.96
CA ALA A 31 13.78 -11.75 6.18
C ALA A 31 15.03 -11.87 7.05
N SER A 32 15.24 -10.97 8.02
CA SER A 32 16.37 -11.08 8.96
C SER A 32 16.29 -12.36 9.77
N THR A 33 15.12 -12.73 10.30
CA THR A 33 14.96 -13.99 11.05
C THR A 33 15.18 -15.24 10.19
N LEU A 34 14.84 -15.21 8.90
CA LEU A 34 15.14 -16.30 7.96
C LEU A 34 16.66 -16.48 7.77
N VAL A 35 17.41 -15.38 7.73
CA VAL A 35 18.88 -15.44 7.71
C VAL A 35 19.40 -16.00 9.02
N ASP A 36 18.99 -15.41 10.15
CA ASP A 36 19.55 -15.70 11.46
C ASP A 36 19.23 -17.13 11.96
N ARG A 37 18.01 -17.61 11.71
CA ARG A 37 17.53 -18.91 12.25
C ARG A 37 17.53 -20.05 11.24
N LEU A 38 17.37 -19.77 9.94
CA LEU A 38 17.34 -20.80 8.90
C LEU A 38 18.55 -20.77 7.97
N GLY A 39 19.50 -19.84 8.18
CA GLY A 39 20.74 -19.77 7.39
C GLY A 39 20.52 -19.37 5.94
N TRP A 40 19.41 -18.70 5.62
CA TRP A 40 19.14 -18.27 4.24
C TRP A 40 20.11 -17.17 3.81
N SER A 41 20.43 -17.12 2.52
CA SER A 41 21.11 -15.97 1.94
C SER A 41 20.16 -14.77 1.81
N ALA A 42 20.71 -13.56 1.81
CA ALA A 42 19.92 -12.34 1.59
C ALA A 42 19.06 -12.44 0.32
N THR A 43 19.61 -12.99 -0.77
CA THR A 43 18.89 -13.21 -2.02
C THR A 43 17.71 -14.18 -1.87
N GLN A 44 17.89 -15.29 -1.15
CA GLN A 44 16.82 -16.27 -0.93
C GLN A 44 15.63 -15.66 -0.19
N THR A 45 15.87 -14.77 0.78
CA THR A 45 14.80 -14.09 1.52
C THR A 45 13.95 -13.16 0.65
N GLN A 46 14.49 -12.67 -0.49
CA GLN A 46 13.77 -11.75 -1.37
C GLN A 46 12.88 -12.46 -2.39
N ILE A 47 13.13 -13.74 -2.69
CA ILE A 47 12.35 -14.48 -3.69
C ILE A 47 10.84 -14.51 -3.36
N PRO A 48 10.40 -14.88 -2.13
CA PRO A 48 8.97 -14.84 -1.78
C PRO A 48 8.37 -13.43 -1.90
N TYR A 49 9.12 -12.41 -1.48
CA TYR A 49 8.71 -11.00 -1.56
C TYR A 49 8.53 -10.52 -3.01
N MET A 50 9.45 -10.88 -3.91
CA MET A 50 9.37 -10.55 -5.33
C MET A 50 8.15 -11.21 -5.98
N VAL A 51 7.92 -12.50 -5.71
CA VAL A 51 6.75 -13.21 -6.23
C VAL A 51 5.45 -12.60 -5.69
N ALA A 52 5.39 -12.26 -4.40
CA ALA A 52 4.25 -11.56 -3.80
C ALA A 52 3.98 -10.22 -4.46
N SER A 53 5.02 -9.44 -4.75
CA SER A 53 4.89 -8.12 -5.38
C SER A 53 4.36 -8.20 -6.81
N ILE A 54 4.85 -9.18 -7.60
CA ILE A 54 4.36 -9.42 -8.97
C ILE A 54 2.90 -9.86 -8.93
N LEU A 55 2.57 -10.84 -8.08
CA LEU A 55 1.22 -11.39 -7.99
C LEU A 55 0.24 -10.36 -7.44
N PHE A 56 0.68 -9.50 -6.53
CA PHE A 56 -0.09 -8.34 -6.08
C PHE A 56 -0.47 -7.46 -7.27
N ALA A 57 0.51 -6.99 -8.05
CA ALA A 57 0.26 -6.11 -9.20
C ALA A 57 -0.65 -6.78 -10.26
N LEU A 58 -0.41 -8.05 -10.57
CA LEU A 58 -1.20 -8.77 -11.58
C LEU A 58 -2.63 -9.05 -11.13
N SER A 59 -2.84 -9.42 -9.86
CA SER A 59 -4.15 -9.78 -9.32
C SER A 59 -5.04 -8.57 -9.00
N MET A 60 -4.48 -7.36 -8.92
CA MET A 60 -5.29 -6.13 -8.86
C MET A 60 -6.22 -5.98 -10.07
N ILE A 61 -5.81 -6.45 -11.26
CA ILE A 61 -6.62 -6.37 -12.48
C ILE A 61 -7.89 -7.22 -12.38
N PRO A 62 -7.84 -8.55 -12.13
CA PRO A 62 -9.04 -9.34 -11.92
C PRO A 62 -9.80 -8.89 -10.65
N GLY A 63 -9.10 -8.49 -9.58
CA GLY A 63 -9.74 -7.96 -8.37
C GLY A 63 -10.62 -6.74 -8.63
N GLY A 64 -10.12 -5.77 -9.39
CA GLY A 64 -10.88 -4.59 -9.82
C GLY A 64 -12.09 -4.96 -10.68
N ARG A 65 -11.92 -5.87 -11.65
CA ARG A 65 -13.04 -6.34 -12.48
C ARG A 65 -14.14 -7.04 -11.67
N ILE A 66 -13.77 -7.83 -10.67
CA ILE A 66 -14.73 -8.46 -9.76
C ILE A 66 -15.41 -7.38 -8.92
N GLN A 67 -14.67 -6.41 -8.38
CA GLN A 67 -15.23 -5.30 -7.63
C GLN A 67 -16.24 -4.49 -8.46
N ASP A 68 -15.97 -4.25 -9.74
CA ASP A 68 -16.85 -3.48 -10.61
C ASP A 68 -18.15 -4.24 -10.94
N ARG A 69 -18.07 -5.55 -11.12
CA ARG A 69 -19.23 -6.39 -11.51
C ARG A 69 -20.05 -6.90 -10.33
N LYS A 70 -19.40 -7.31 -9.25
CA LYS A 70 -20.01 -8.03 -8.12
C LYS A 70 -19.93 -7.24 -6.80
N GLY A 71 -19.35 -6.04 -6.82
CA GLY A 71 -19.14 -5.23 -5.62
C GLY A 71 -17.91 -5.64 -4.82
N PRO A 72 -17.58 -4.88 -3.75
CA PRO A 72 -16.32 -4.99 -3.03
C PRO A 72 -16.21 -6.20 -2.09
N GLN A 73 -17.31 -6.85 -1.72
CA GLN A 73 -17.30 -7.91 -0.71
C GLN A 73 -16.59 -9.19 -1.19
N LEU A 74 -16.94 -9.69 -2.37
CA LEU A 74 -16.33 -10.90 -2.93
C LEU A 74 -14.79 -10.84 -3.03
N PRO A 75 -14.17 -9.78 -3.60
CA PRO A 75 -12.71 -9.70 -3.64
C PRO A 75 -12.09 -9.60 -2.24
N LEU A 76 -12.77 -8.97 -1.26
CA LEU A 76 -12.29 -8.92 0.12
C LEU A 76 -12.37 -10.28 0.82
N TRP A 77 -13.41 -11.08 0.56
CA TRP A 77 -13.48 -12.46 1.07
C TRP A 77 -12.39 -13.35 0.49
N LEU A 78 -12.17 -13.26 -0.83
CA LEU A 78 -11.06 -13.96 -1.49
C LEU A 78 -9.72 -13.54 -0.88
N SER A 79 -9.53 -12.25 -0.64
CA SER A 79 -8.35 -11.72 0.04
C SER A 79 -8.16 -12.32 1.43
N GLY A 80 -9.20 -12.31 2.28
CA GLY A 80 -9.12 -12.87 3.63
C GLY A 80 -8.80 -14.36 3.67
N ILE A 81 -9.42 -15.15 2.80
CA ILE A 81 -9.18 -16.60 2.70
C ILE A 81 -7.78 -16.90 2.18
N LEU A 82 -7.33 -16.20 1.13
CA LEU A 82 -6.00 -16.38 0.55
C LEU A 82 -4.90 -15.94 1.53
N ALA A 83 -5.10 -14.84 2.26
CA ALA A 83 -4.16 -14.40 3.28
C ALA A 83 -4.04 -15.43 4.41
N GLY A 84 -5.18 -15.90 4.93
CA GLY A 84 -5.21 -16.91 6.00
C GLY A 84 -4.56 -18.21 5.61
N SER A 85 -5.00 -18.79 4.50
CA SER A 85 -4.46 -20.04 3.98
C SER A 85 -2.98 -19.90 3.61
N GLY A 86 -2.58 -18.76 3.01
CA GLY A 86 -1.18 -18.48 2.70
C GLY A 86 -0.30 -18.46 3.94
N PHE A 87 -0.67 -17.69 4.97
CA PHE A 87 0.11 -17.66 6.22
C PHE A 87 0.06 -18.98 7.00
N PHE A 88 -1.10 -19.66 7.03
CA PHE A 88 -1.23 -20.96 7.69
C PHE A 88 -0.35 -22.02 7.02
N LEU A 89 -0.35 -22.10 5.69
CA LEU A 89 0.49 -23.06 4.97
C LEU A 89 1.97 -22.66 5.04
N ALA A 90 2.29 -21.37 4.96
CA ALA A 90 3.66 -20.86 5.18
C ALA A 90 4.20 -21.28 6.55
N SER A 91 3.36 -21.30 7.60
CA SER A 91 3.78 -21.76 8.93
C SER A 91 4.20 -23.24 8.96
N ARG A 92 3.68 -24.06 8.04
CA ARG A 92 3.97 -25.50 7.97
C ARG A 92 5.14 -25.80 7.03
N PHE A 93 5.33 -24.97 6.01
CA PHE A 93 6.33 -25.16 4.97
C PHE A 93 7.36 -24.02 4.99
N LEU A 94 8.20 -24.01 6.04
CA LEU A 94 9.30 -23.07 6.22
C LEU A 94 10.52 -23.40 5.35
N SER A 95 10.32 -23.47 4.04
CA SER A 95 11.35 -23.68 3.04
C SER A 95 11.25 -22.62 1.95
N LEU A 96 12.32 -22.46 1.15
CA LEU A 96 12.31 -21.48 0.07
C LEU A 96 11.16 -21.70 -0.92
N PRO A 97 10.91 -22.92 -1.43
CA PRO A 97 9.73 -23.19 -2.26
C PRO A 97 8.42 -22.98 -1.49
N GLY A 98 8.35 -23.40 -0.23
CA GLY A 98 7.15 -23.28 0.61
C GLY A 98 6.72 -21.84 0.81
N LEU A 99 7.62 -20.96 1.26
CA LEU A 99 7.34 -19.53 1.40
C LEU A 99 7.10 -18.86 0.04
N THR A 100 7.79 -19.26 -1.02
CA THR A 100 7.55 -18.70 -2.35
C THR A 100 6.12 -18.99 -2.84
N VAL A 101 5.59 -20.18 -2.57
CA VAL A 101 4.22 -20.55 -2.94
C VAL A 101 3.20 -19.93 -1.97
N PHE A 102 3.32 -20.18 -0.67
CA PHE A 102 2.27 -19.82 0.29
C PHE A 102 2.32 -18.37 0.75
N PHE A 103 3.50 -17.76 0.85
CA PHE A 103 3.59 -16.31 1.04
C PHE A 103 3.61 -15.59 -0.31
N GLY A 104 4.49 -15.98 -1.23
CA GLY A 104 4.61 -15.32 -2.52
C GLY A 104 3.32 -15.35 -3.35
N ILE A 105 2.80 -16.54 -3.67
CA ILE A 105 1.63 -16.66 -4.54
C ILE A 105 0.35 -16.34 -3.77
N PHE A 106 0.06 -17.05 -2.68
CA PHE A 106 -1.24 -16.93 -2.00
C PHE A 106 -1.43 -15.55 -1.38
N PHE A 107 -0.49 -15.07 -0.57
CA PHE A 107 -0.61 -13.74 0.03
C PHE A 107 -0.42 -12.63 -1.01
N GLY A 108 0.41 -12.83 -2.05
CA GLY A 108 0.47 -11.95 -3.22
C GLY A 108 -0.89 -11.72 -3.89
N LEU A 109 -1.61 -12.81 -4.20
CA LEU A 109 -2.98 -12.75 -4.72
C LEU A 109 -3.94 -12.09 -3.72
N ALA A 110 -3.82 -12.42 -2.43
CA ALA A 110 -4.64 -11.84 -1.38
C ALA A 110 -4.54 -10.30 -1.37
N MET A 111 -3.32 -9.77 -1.48
CA MET A 111 -3.10 -8.33 -1.53
C MET A 111 -3.75 -7.68 -2.74
N GLY A 112 -3.65 -8.26 -3.94
CA GLY A 112 -4.24 -7.63 -5.12
C GLY A 112 -5.77 -7.64 -5.13
N PHE A 113 -6.40 -8.73 -4.67
CA PHE A 113 -7.86 -8.73 -4.48
C PHE A 113 -8.29 -7.74 -3.40
N GLY A 114 -7.58 -7.71 -2.27
CA GLY A 114 -7.95 -6.89 -1.12
C GLY A 114 -7.68 -5.40 -1.29
N TYR A 115 -6.63 -5.03 -2.04
CA TYR A 115 -6.29 -3.63 -2.32
C TYR A 115 -7.18 -3.02 -3.41
N ALA A 116 -7.59 -3.82 -4.41
CA ALA A 116 -8.38 -3.32 -5.54
C ALA A 116 -9.80 -2.89 -5.16
N ALA A 117 -10.34 -3.38 -4.04
CA ALA A 117 -11.75 -3.25 -3.70
C ALA A 117 -12.15 -2.00 -2.88
N PRO A 118 -11.43 -1.60 -1.82
CA PRO A 118 -11.91 -0.58 -0.90
C PRO A 118 -11.85 0.83 -1.46
N THR A 119 -10.80 1.16 -2.20
CA THR A 119 -10.60 2.52 -2.73
C THR A 119 -11.72 2.92 -3.70
N PRO A 120 -12.08 2.12 -4.71
CA PRO A 120 -13.20 2.46 -5.60
C PRO A 120 -14.55 2.51 -4.87
N ALA A 121 -14.77 1.63 -3.88
CA ALA A 121 -16.00 1.64 -3.09
C ALA A 121 -16.13 2.94 -2.27
N ALA A 122 -15.07 3.33 -1.56
CA ALA A 122 -15.05 4.57 -0.78
C ALA A 122 -15.23 5.81 -1.64
N VAL A 123 -14.50 5.90 -2.76
CA VAL A 123 -14.54 7.07 -3.64
C VAL A 123 -15.92 7.30 -4.27
N LYS A 124 -16.73 6.24 -4.45
CA LYS A 124 -18.11 6.35 -4.97
C LYS A 124 -19.07 7.07 -4.01
N TRP A 125 -18.80 7.08 -2.70
CA TRP A 125 -19.64 7.76 -1.71
C TRP A 125 -19.47 9.29 -1.68
N PHE A 126 -18.37 9.81 -2.23
CA PHE A 126 -18.03 11.22 -2.17
C PHE A 126 -18.15 11.90 -3.53
N HIS A 127 -18.39 13.20 -3.51
CA HIS A 127 -18.42 14.00 -4.73
C HIS A 127 -17.08 13.89 -5.50
N PRO A 128 -17.10 13.88 -6.85
CA PRO A 128 -15.90 13.73 -7.68
C PRO A 128 -14.74 14.70 -7.39
N GLN A 129 -15.01 15.81 -6.69
CA GLN A 129 -14.01 16.79 -6.30
C GLN A 129 -13.15 16.39 -5.10
N HIS A 130 -13.54 15.35 -4.34
CA HIS A 130 -12.81 14.87 -3.16
C HIS A 130 -12.14 13.51 -3.37
N ARG A 131 -12.13 13.01 -4.62
CA ARG A 131 -11.63 11.65 -4.91
C ARG A 131 -10.17 11.48 -4.50
N GLY A 132 -9.35 12.53 -4.62
CA GLY A 132 -7.93 12.48 -4.27
C GLY A 132 -7.70 12.33 -2.78
N PHE A 133 -8.35 13.16 -1.97
CA PHE A 133 -8.27 13.06 -0.52
C PHE A 133 -8.81 11.71 0.00
N VAL A 134 -9.98 11.28 -0.50
CA VAL A 134 -10.61 10.02 -0.06
C VAL A 134 -9.77 8.81 -0.47
N SER A 135 -9.27 8.75 -1.71
CA SER A 135 -8.38 7.67 -2.13
C SER A 135 -7.07 7.68 -1.33
N GLY A 136 -6.50 8.87 -1.11
CA GLY A 136 -5.31 9.05 -0.30
C GLY A 136 -5.49 8.48 1.10
N LEU A 137 -6.60 8.80 1.77
CA LEU A 137 -6.89 8.33 3.13
C LEU A 137 -7.08 6.80 3.18
N VAL A 138 -7.81 6.21 2.24
CA VAL A 138 -8.01 4.74 2.20
C VAL A 138 -6.69 4.01 1.97
N VAL A 139 -5.89 4.47 1.00
CA VAL A 139 -4.63 3.81 0.66
C VAL A 139 -3.54 4.09 1.71
N SER A 140 -3.67 5.17 2.48
CA SER A 140 -2.72 5.53 3.55
C SER A 140 -2.56 4.46 4.63
N GLY A 141 -3.55 3.57 4.80
CA GLY A 141 -3.42 2.39 5.65
C GLY A 141 -2.20 1.53 5.29
N TYR A 142 -1.90 1.38 4.01
CA TYR A 142 -0.73 0.62 3.54
C TYR A 142 0.59 1.27 3.97
N GLY A 143 0.64 2.61 3.96
CA GLY A 143 1.79 3.39 4.40
C GLY A 143 2.00 3.35 5.92
N LEU A 144 0.93 3.28 6.71
CA LEU A 144 0.98 3.17 8.17
C LEU A 144 1.29 1.76 8.67
N ALA A 145 1.04 0.73 7.86
CA ALA A 145 1.14 -0.66 8.29
C ALA A 145 2.46 -1.03 8.98
N PRO A 146 3.65 -0.56 8.52
CA PRO A 146 4.91 -0.86 9.20
C PRO A 146 5.00 -0.41 10.64
N ILE A 147 4.28 0.65 11.02
CA ILE A 147 4.33 1.22 12.38
C ILE A 147 3.90 0.19 13.43
N TYR A 148 2.95 -0.69 13.09
CA TYR A 148 2.48 -1.72 14.02
C TYR A 148 2.90 -3.14 13.59
N ILE A 149 2.96 -3.45 12.29
CA ILE A 149 3.31 -4.80 11.83
C ILE A 149 4.77 -5.14 12.14
N ALA A 150 5.70 -4.21 11.97
CA ALA A 150 7.12 -4.47 12.26
C ALA A 150 7.37 -4.81 13.76
N PRO A 151 6.91 -3.99 14.74
CA PRO A 151 7.11 -4.32 16.15
C PRO A 151 6.29 -5.53 16.57
N LEU A 152 5.08 -5.72 16.02
CA LEU A 152 4.27 -6.91 16.26
C LEU A 152 4.99 -8.18 15.76
N SER A 153 5.55 -8.15 14.55
CA SER A 153 6.35 -9.25 14.00
C SER A 153 7.52 -9.57 14.92
N HIS A 154 8.31 -8.57 15.32
CA HIS A 154 9.44 -8.78 16.22
C HIS A 154 9.02 -9.42 17.56
N PHE A 155 7.94 -8.92 18.16
CA PHE A 155 7.37 -9.47 19.39
C PHE A 155 6.92 -10.93 19.22
N LEU A 156 6.20 -11.24 18.13
CA LEU A 156 5.69 -12.58 17.87
C LEU A 156 6.84 -13.55 17.57
N LEU A 157 7.86 -13.14 16.83
CA LEU A 157 9.02 -13.97 16.51
C LEU A 157 9.83 -14.34 17.75
N ASN A 158 9.95 -13.41 18.71
CA ASN A 158 10.67 -13.67 19.95
C ASN A 158 9.92 -14.61 20.89
N ARG A 159 8.58 -14.62 20.86
CA ARG A 159 7.75 -15.43 21.78
C ARG A 159 7.26 -16.76 21.19
N TYR A 160 6.94 -16.77 19.90
CA TYR A 160 6.26 -17.86 19.23
C TYR A 160 7.03 -18.39 18.02
N GLU A 161 8.24 -17.87 17.79
CA GLU A 161 9.10 -18.22 16.66
C GLU A 161 8.41 -18.00 15.31
N LEU A 162 9.02 -18.48 14.23
CA LEU A 162 8.56 -18.24 12.86
C LEU A 162 7.20 -18.90 12.60
N THR A 163 7.05 -20.16 13.01
CA THR A 163 5.83 -20.95 12.83
C THR A 163 4.64 -20.32 13.56
N GLY A 164 4.79 -20.01 14.85
CA GLY A 164 3.70 -19.41 15.62
C GLY A 164 3.36 -18.00 15.15
N THR A 165 4.35 -17.22 14.72
CA THR A 165 4.13 -15.89 14.12
C THR A 165 3.25 -15.97 12.88
N PHE A 166 3.55 -16.87 11.94
CA PHE A 166 2.71 -17.03 10.75
C PHE A 166 1.31 -17.57 11.06
N LEU A 167 1.16 -18.47 12.04
CA LEU A 167 -0.18 -18.91 12.48
C LEU A 167 -1.01 -17.76 13.08
N ILE A 168 -0.39 -16.91 13.88
CA ILE A 168 -1.07 -15.74 14.47
C ILE A 168 -1.46 -14.74 13.37
N PHE A 169 -0.56 -14.46 12.42
CA PHE A 169 -0.89 -13.60 11.28
C PHE A 169 -1.99 -14.17 10.39
N SER A 170 -2.04 -15.49 10.20
CA SER A 170 -3.12 -16.16 9.49
C SER A 170 -4.48 -15.82 10.12
N LEU A 171 -4.63 -16.05 11.43
CA LEU A 171 -5.88 -15.76 12.13
C LEU A 171 -6.21 -14.27 12.15
N LEU A 172 -5.21 -13.43 12.43
CA LEU A 172 -5.38 -11.99 12.57
C LEU A 172 -5.78 -11.35 11.24
N PHE A 173 -5.09 -11.65 10.14
CA PHE A 173 -5.37 -11.05 8.84
C PHE A 173 -6.65 -11.59 8.23
N THR A 174 -6.95 -12.87 8.34
CA THR A 174 -8.26 -13.40 7.89
C THR A 174 -9.40 -12.81 8.69
N GLY A 175 -9.30 -12.80 10.02
CA GLY A 175 -10.33 -12.22 10.88
C GLY A 175 -10.58 -10.74 10.57
N ALA A 176 -9.50 -9.95 10.48
CA ALA A 176 -9.59 -8.53 10.15
C ALA A 176 -10.18 -8.28 8.76
N LEU A 177 -9.68 -8.96 7.72
CA LEU A 177 -10.15 -8.75 6.34
C LEU A 177 -11.63 -9.16 6.18
N LEU A 178 -12.03 -10.30 6.74
CA LEU A 178 -13.42 -10.73 6.70
C LEU A 178 -14.33 -9.80 7.50
N ALA A 179 -13.94 -9.38 8.71
CA ALA A 179 -14.71 -8.45 9.52
C ALA A 179 -14.87 -7.09 8.81
N LEU A 180 -13.79 -6.53 8.28
CA LEU A 180 -13.80 -5.24 7.58
C LEU A 180 -14.58 -5.30 6.26
N SER A 181 -14.64 -6.46 5.60
CA SER A 181 -15.38 -6.63 4.35
C SER A 181 -16.87 -6.31 4.47
N PHE A 182 -17.47 -6.52 5.65
CA PHE A 182 -18.88 -6.20 5.89
C PHE A 182 -19.17 -4.69 5.86
N PHE A 183 -18.17 -3.88 6.16
CA PHE A 183 -18.29 -2.41 6.21
C PHE A 183 -17.95 -1.74 4.88
N VAL A 184 -17.18 -2.41 4.01
CA VAL A 184 -16.87 -1.89 2.68
C VAL A 184 -18.02 -2.18 1.73
N THR A 185 -18.81 -1.15 1.42
CA THR A 185 -20.00 -1.24 0.57
C THR A 185 -20.05 -0.13 -0.46
N ASN A 186 -20.70 -0.38 -1.60
CA ASN A 186 -20.99 0.67 -2.58
C ASN A 186 -22.23 1.47 -2.14
N PRO A 187 -22.34 2.76 -2.51
CA PRO A 187 -23.55 3.53 -2.26
C PRO A 187 -24.74 2.96 -3.05
N PRO A 188 -25.98 3.03 -2.52
CA PRO A 188 -27.17 2.70 -3.29
C PRO A 188 -27.37 3.70 -4.45
N PRO A 189 -28.09 3.32 -5.53
CA PRO A 189 -28.23 4.15 -6.74
C PRO A 189 -28.74 5.57 -6.53
N HIS A 190 -29.47 5.82 -5.44
CA HIS A 190 -30.08 7.12 -5.10
C HIS A 190 -29.36 7.85 -3.95
N ALA A 191 -28.19 7.38 -3.50
CA ALA A 191 -27.44 8.05 -2.45
C ALA A 191 -26.96 9.43 -2.91
N THR A 192 -27.11 10.44 -2.06
CA THR A 192 -26.53 11.76 -2.32
C THR A 192 -25.03 11.72 -2.04
N PRO A 193 -24.17 12.08 -3.01
CA PRO A 193 -22.72 12.10 -2.79
C PRO A 193 -22.33 13.06 -1.67
N VAL A 194 -21.47 12.59 -0.77
CA VAL A 194 -20.96 13.40 0.34
C VAL A 194 -20.05 14.51 -0.19
N VAL A 195 -20.33 15.75 0.23
CA VAL A 195 -19.52 16.93 -0.09
C VAL A 195 -18.79 17.40 1.17
N LEU A 196 -17.47 17.54 1.09
CA LEU A 196 -16.62 18.02 2.16
C LEU A 196 -16.47 19.56 2.08
N PRO A 197 -16.20 20.26 3.20
CA PRO A 197 -16.13 21.73 3.25
C PRO A 197 -14.89 22.33 2.55
N PHE A 198 -14.13 21.54 1.79
CA PHE A 198 -12.91 21.94 1.10
C PHE A 198 -12.84 21.35 -0.31
N GLY A 199 -12.24 22.07 -1.25
CA GLY A 199 -12.08 21.62 -2.65
C GLY A 199 -12.71 22.60 -3.63
N LYS A 200 -12.17 22.70 -4.84
CA LYS A 200 -12.78 23.50 -5.91
C LYS A 200 -13.81 22.68 -6.65
N ARG A 201 -14.90 23.33 -7.10
CA ARG A 201 -15.91 22.70 -7.95
C ARG A 201 -15.25 22.24 -9.24
N ILE A 202 -15.11 20.92 -9.39
CA ILE A 202 -14.61 20.33 -10.64
C ILE A 202 -15.74 20.41 -11.67
N ILE A 203 -15.49 21.05 -12.80
CA ILE A 203 -16.38 20.98 -13.97
C ILE A 203 -16.40 19.51 -14.39
N ALA A 204 -17.61 18.94 -14.50
CA ALA A 204 -17.76 17.54 -14.90
C ALA A 204 -16.95 17.30 -16.19
N PRO A 205 -16.12 16.25 -16.25
CA PRO A 205 -15.30 16.00 -17.44
C PRO A 205 -16.22 15.87 -18.65
N SER A 206 -16.02 16.74 -19.64
CA SER A 206 -16.74 16.70 -20.91
C SER A 206 -16.09 15.64 -21.81
N GLY A 207 -16.42 14.37 -21.58
CA GLY A 207 -15.86 13.27 -22.37
C GLY A 207 -16.62 11.98 -22.18
N ARG A 208 -16.57 11.11 -23.19
CA ARG A 208 -17.04 9.72 -23.09
C ARG A 208 -16.07 8.89 -22.25
N ASP A 209 -16.59 7.91 -21.53
CA ASP A 209 -15.75 6.90 -20.89
C ASP A 209 -15.11 5.98 -21.95
N TYR A 210 -13.85 5.62 -21.73
CA TYR A 210 -13.11 4.73 -22.63
C TYR A 210 -13.33 3.27 -22.25
N THR A 211 -13.44 2.40 -23.26
CA THR A 211 -13.26 0.96 -23.04
C THR A 211 -11.81 0.65 -22.65
N VAL A 212 -11.57 -0.52 -22.04
CA VAL A 212 -10.21 -0.96 -21.66
C VAL A 212 -9.26 -0.97 -22.86
N ALA A 213 -9.73 -1.45 -24.01
CA ALA A 213 -8.92 -1.53 -25.23
C ALA A 213 -8.56 -0.14 -25.78
N GLU A 214 -9.50 0.80 -25.77
CA GLU A 214 -9.23 2.18 -26.20
C GLU A 214 -8.29 2.90 -25.24
N MET A 215 -8.48 2.71 -23.92
CA MET A 215 -7.65 3.29 -22.88
C MET A 215 -6.18 2.88 -23.06
N VAL A 216 -5.89 1.58 -23.18
CA VAL A 216 -4.51 1.05 -23.28
C VAL A 216 -3.80 1.53 -24.55
N ARG A 217 -4.53 1.72 -25.65
CA ARG A 217 -3.96 2.24 -26.92
C ARG A 217 -3.69 3.74 -26.88
N SER A 218 -4.33 4.48 -25.98
CA SER A 218 -4.19 5.93 -25.89
C SER A 218 -2.75 6.35 -25.53
N ARG A 219 -2.30 7.48 -26.09
CA ARG A 219 -1.00 8.06 -25.74
C ARG A 219 -0.95 8.49 -24.27
N HIS A 220 -2.06 9.01 -23.76
CA HIS A 220 -2.19 9.45 -22.37
C HIS A 220 -1.96 8.29 -21.38
N PHE A 221 -2.59 7.14 -21.62
CA PHE A 221 -2.37 5.96 -20.77
C PHE A 221 -0.91 5.50 -20.79
N ARG A 222 -0.30 5.39 -21.98
CA ARG A 222 1.10 4.97 -22.11
C ARG A 222 2.06 5.92 -21.38
N LEU A 223 1.82 7.23 -21.46
CA LEU A 223 2.60 8.23 -20.72
C LEU A 223 2.39 8.13 -19.20
N LEU A 224 1.14 7.99 -18.75
CA LEU A 224 0.83 7.83 -17.32
C LEU A 224 1.44 6.54 -16.76
N TRP A 225 1.41 5.46 -17.53
CA TRP A 225 2.02 4.19 -17.16
C TRP A 225 3.54 4.30 -17.05
N LEU A 226 4.20 4.97 -18.01
CA LEU A 226 5.64 5.22 -17.96
C LEU A 226 6.02 6.08 -16.75
N VAL A 227 5.28 7.15 -16.50
CA VAL A 227 5.49 8.03 -15.33
C VAL A 227 5.30 7.25 -14.02
N PHE A 228 4.26 6.41 -13.94
CA PHE A 228 4.01 5.55 -12.79
C PHE A 228 5.14 4.53 -12.59
N PHE A 229 5.60 3.87 -13.67
CA PHE A 229 6.72 2.94 -13.63
C PHE A 229 8.00 3.61 -13.13
N LEU A 230 8.39 4.75 -13.72
CA LEU A 230 9.61 5.47 -13.31
C LEU A 230 9.52 5.99 -11.88
N GLY A 231 8.37 6.55 -11.49
CA GLY A 231 8.14 7.04 -10.13
C GLY A 231 8.21 5.92 -9.10
N THR A 232 7.48 4.82 -9.34
CA THR A 232 7.45 3.69 -8.42
C THR A 232 8.79 2.96 -8.32
N PHE A 233 9.51 2.80 -9.44
CA PHE A 233 10.85 2.22 -9.47
C PHE A 233 11.82 3.00 -8.57
N SER A 234 11.84 4.32 -8.70
CA SER A 234 12.74 5.18 -7.91
C SER A 234 12.44 5.12 -6.39
N GLY A 235 11.17 5.12 -6.00
CA GLY A 235 10.78 5.04 -4.59
C GLY A 235 11.02 3.67 -3.97
N LEU A 236 10.70 2.58 -4.69
CA LEU A 236 10.92 1.21 -4.21
C LEU A 236 12.41 0.89 -4.04
N LEU A 237 13.27 1.39 -4.93
CA LEU A 237 14.72 1.19 -4.84
C LEU A 237 15.28 1.78 -3.55
N VAL A 238 14.84 2.98 -3.17
CA VAL A 238 15.29 3.64 -1.95
C VAL A 238 14.76 2.89 -0.72
N ILE A 239 13.47 2.52 -0.70
CA ILE A 239 12.86 1.72 0.39
C ILE A 239 13.67 0.46 0.65
N GLY A 240 14.00 -0.30 -0.41
CA GLY A 240 14.71 -1.57 -0.30
C GLY A 240 16.13 -1.47 0.28
N GLN A 241 16.77 -0.30 0.21
CA GLN A 241 18.11 -0.06 0.75
C GLN A 241 18.11 0.82 2.02
N MET A 242 16.93 1.26 2.50
CA MET A 242 16.83 2.22 3.60
C MET A 242 17.50 1.74 4.89
N SER A 243 17.35 0.45 5.22
CA SER A 243 17.91 -0.14 6.44
C SER A 243 19.44 -0.19 6.39
N LYS A 244 20.04 -0.51 5.23
CA LYS A 244 21.50 -0.52 5.05
C LYS A 244 22.08 0.89 5.13
N ILE A 245 21.48 1.84 4.42
CA ILE A 245 21.89 3.25 4.46
C ILE A 245 21.75 3.83 5.88
N ALA A 246 20.74 3.43 6.65
CA ALA A 246 20.57 3.87 8.04
C ALA A 246 21.62 3.25 8.99
N GLN A 247 21.94 1.98 8.81
CA GLN A 247 22.94 1.27 9.61
C GLN A 247 24.37 1.74 9.31
N GLU A 248 24.72 1.95 8.05
CA GLU A 248 26.08 2.33 7.63
C GLU A 248 26.43 3.79 7.93
N ILE A 249 25.46 4.72 7.87
CA ILE A 249 25.76 6.16 7.96
C ILE A 249 25.49 6.75 9.36
N ALA A 250 24.52 6.21 10.11
CA ALA A 250 24.07 6.88 11.33
C ALA A 250 24.57 6.24 12.64
N GLY A 251 25.13 5.03 12.62
CA GLY A 251 25.47 4.30 13.86
C GLY A 251 24.28 4.11 14.82
N LEU A 252 23.07 4.38 14.34
CA LEU A 252 21.85 4.27 15.11
C LEU A 252 21.48 2.79 15.17
N GLU A 253 21.56 2.19 16.36
CA GLU A 253 20.92 0.90 16.66
C GLU A 253 19.41 0.88 16.30
N GLN A 254 18.82 2.05 16.04
CA GLN A 254 17.41 2.29 15.75
C GLN A 254 17.07 2.32 14.25
N GLY A 255 17.38 1.24 13.50
CA GLY A 255 16.82 1.04 12.15
C GLY A 255 15.28 1.17 12.13
N PHE A 256 14.63 0.87 13.25
CA PHE A 256 13.22 1.06 13.51
C PHE A 256 12.72 2.52 13.37
N LEU A 257 13.44 3.51 13.92
CA LEU A 257 13.04 4.91 13.85
C LEU A 257 13.02 5.42 12.40
N SER A 258 13.98 4.97 11.59
CA SER A 258 14.03 5.30 10.16
C SER A 258 12.82 4.75 9.40
N VAL A 259 12.42 3.51 9.67
CA VAL A 259 11.24 2.87 9.07
C VAL A 259 9.95 3.58 9.52
N MET A 260 9.85 3.96 10.79
CA MET A 260 8.70 4.71 11.31
C MET A 260 8.57 6.10 10.69
N LEU A 261 9.66 6.87 10.63
CA LEU A 261 9.67 8.21 10.03
C LEU A 261 9.30 8.16 8.55
N TYR A 262 9.79 7.14 7.83
CA TYR A 262 9.39 6.91 6.46
C TYR A 262 7.90 6.57 6.33
N ALA A 263 7.39 5.65 7.16
CA ALA A 263 5.98 5.25 7.16
C ALA A 263 5.04 6.44 7.44
N VAL A 264 5.37 7.25 8.45
CA VAL A 264 4.62 8.47 8.78
C VAL A 264 4.68 9.49 7.64
N ALA A 265 5.85 9.67 7.02
CA ALA A 265 5.98 10.57 5.89
C ALA A 265 5.19 10.06 4.67
N ASN A 266 5.20 8.75 4.40
CA ASN A 266 4.44 8.13 3.33
C ASN A 266 2.93 8.27 3.53
N PHE A 267 2.45 7.99 4.74
CA PHE A 267 1.08 8.26 5.14
C PHE A 267 0.71 9.72 4.91
N SER A 268 1.51 10.65 5.46
CA SER A 268 1.27 12.09 5.35
C SER A 268 1.29 12.56 3.90
N GLY A 269 2.16 11.98 3.08
CA GLY A 269 2.24 12.20 1.65
C GLY A 269 0.95 11.85 0.93
N ARG A 270 0.38 10.66 1.18
CA ARG A 270 -0.88 10.21 0.57
C ARG A 270 -2.03 11.16 0.87
N LEU A 271 -2.15 11.62 2.11
CA LEU A 271 -3.19 12.58 2.51
C LEU A 271 -2.96 13.96 1.89
N SER A 272 -1.74 14.48 2.03
CA SER A 272 -1.36 15.83 1.60
C SER A 272 -1.45 15.96 0.08
N TRP A 273 -0.89 15.01 -0.66
CA TRP A 273 -0.98 15.01 -2.11
C TRP A 273 -2.39 14.77 -2.61
N GLY A 274 -3.20 13.96 -1.92
CA GLY A 274 -4.63 13.83 -2.20
C GLY A 274 -5.35 15.17 -2.14
N PHE A 275 -5.12 15.93 -1.06
CA PHE A 275 -5.68 17.26 -0.86
C PHE A 275 -5.15 18.31 -1.85
N VAL A 276 -3.83 18.34 -2.09
CA VAL A 276 -3.18 19.22 -3.06
C VAL A 276 -3.72 18.93 -4.47
N SER A 277 -3.95 17.66 -4.80
CA SER A 277 -4.50 17.22 -6.08
C SER A 277 -5.95 17.64 -6.29
N ASP A 278 -6.76 17.63 -5.23
CA ASP A 278 -8.13 18.14 -5.25
C ASP A 278 -8.18 19.68 -5.42
N ARG A 279 -7.11 20.42 -5.09
CA ARG A 279 -7.04 21.90 -5.20
C ARG A 279 -6.32 22.42 -6.44
N LEU A 280 -5.13 21.89 -6.75
CA LEU A 280 -4.26 22.32 -7.85
C LEU A 280 -4.53 21.55 -9.16
N GLY A 281 -5.26 20.44 -9.06
CA GLY A 281 -5.47 19.50 -10.15
C GLY A 281 -4.38 18.43 -10.22
N ARG A 282 -4.73 17.32 -10.87
CA ARG A 282 -3.93 16.08 -10.93
C ARG A 282 -2.54 16.32 -11.56
N ARG A 283 -2.50 17.00 -12.71
CA ARG A 283 -1.26 17.22 -13.49
C ARG A 283 -0.23 18.06 -12.73
N LYS A 284 -0.64 19.18 -12.14
CA LYS A 284 0.26 20.07 -11.39
C LYS A 284 0.81 19.37 -10.14
N SER A 285 -0.04 18.60 -9.47
CA SER A 285 0.34 17.88 -8.26
C SER A 285 1.37 16.79 -8.54
N LEU A 286 1.17 15.99 -9.58
CA LEU A 286 2.17 15.01 -10.02
C LEU A 286 3.50 15.69 -10.38
N TRP A 287 3.46 16.77 -11.16
CA TRP A 287 4.67 17.49 -11.56
C TRP A 287 5.46 18.00 -10.34
N LEU A 288 4.76 18.60 -9.36
CA LEU A 288 5.39 19.09 -8.13
C LEU A 288 5.99 17.93 -7.30
N ALA A 289 5.28 16.80 -7.18
CA ALA A 289 5.77 15.63 -6.47
C ALA A 289 7.06 15.07 -7.10
N PHE A 290 7.09 14.96 -8.43
CA PHE A 290 8.29 14.54 -9.16
C PHE A 290 9.43 15.55 -9.07
N ALA A 291 9.15 16.86 -9.13
CA ALA A 291 10.17 17.89 -9.00
C ALA A 291 10.83 17.85 -7.61
N ILE A 292 10.03 17.75 -6.54
CA ILE A 292 10.56 17.60 -5.18
C ILE A 292 11.41 16.33 -5.05
N GLN A 293 10.92 15.20 -5.58
CA GLN A 293 11.66 13.93 -5.57
C GLN A 293 13.01 14.03 -6.30
N ALA A 294 13.04 14.68 -7.46
CA ALA A 294 14.26 14.86 -8.24
C ALA A 294 15.29 15.74 -7.51
N VAL A 295 14.85 16.83 -6.88
CA VAL A 295 15.72 17.68 -6.06
C VAL A 295 16.29 16.90 -4.88
N ILE A 296 15.47 16.11 -4.18
CA ILE A 296 15.95 15.27 -3.07
C ILE A 296 17.03 14.30 -3.55
N PHE A 297 16.82 13.62 -4.68
CA PHE A 297 17.82 12.69 -5.21
C PHE A 297 19.11 13.37 -5.65
N PHE A 298 19.02 14.54 -6.29
CA PHE A 298 20.20 15.30 -6.71
C PHE A 298 21.05 15.73 -5.52
N LEU A 299 20.41 16.09 -4.41
CA LEU A 299 21.10 16.51 -3.19
C LEU A 299 21.51 15.33 -2.31
N PHE A 300 20.97 14.13 -2.53
CA PHE A 300 21.14 12.98 -1.63
C PHE A 300 22.60 12.57 -1.46
N GLU A 301 23.39 12.58 -2.54
CA GLU A 301 24.83 12.25 -2.52
C GLU A 301 25.65 13.20 -1.63
N GLN A 302 25.21 14.45 -1.51
CA GLN A 302 25.91 15.48 -0.73
C GLN A 302 25.57 15.42 0.77
N MET A 303 24.56 14.63 1.16
CA MET A 303 24.09 14.54 2.54
C MET A 303 24.85 13.46 3.31
N THR A 304 25.87 13.85 4.07
CA THR A 304 26.59 12.94 4.97
C THR A 304 26.11 13.02 6.42
N HIS A 305 25.39 14.09 6.79
CA HIS A 305 24.88 14.28 8.14
C HIS A 305 23.64 13.39 8.41
N PRO A 306 23.61 12.58 9.49
CA PRO A 306 22.53 11.63 9.76
C PRO A 306 21.13 12.25 9.77
N VAL A 307 20.97 13.44 10.34
CA VAL A 307 19.67 14.15 10.38
C VAL A 307 19.21 14.59 8.99
N LEU A 308 20.12 15.06 8.13
CA LEU A 308 19.76 15.47 6.77
C LEU A 308 19.33 14.26 5.93
N LEU A 309 20.00 13.12 6.12
CA LEU A 309 19.60 11.87 5.49
C LEU A 309 18.22 11.39 5.97
N LEU A 310 17.89 11.54 7.25
CA LEU A 310 16.54 11.24 7.74
C LEU A 310 15.49 12.16 7.12
N ILE A 311 15.75 13.46 7.05
CA ILE A 311 14.85 14.44 6.41
C ILE A 311 14.65 14.10 4.93
N ALA A 312 15.72 13.81 4.20
CA ALA A 312 15.64 13.43 2.80
C ALA A 312 14.86 12.13 2.61
N LYS A 313 15.10 11.11 3.43
CA LYS A 313 14.35 9.85 3.42
C LYS A 313 12.86 10.06 3.68
N SER A 314 12.50 10.87 4.68
CA SER A 314 11.11 11.25 4.92
C SER A 314 10.53 12.04 3.74
N GLY A 315 11.30 12.92 3.13
CA GLY A 315 10.92 13.63 1.91
C GLY A 315 10.58 12.67 0.77
N VAL A 316 11.43 11.66 0.51
CA VAL A 316 11.16 10.59 -0.46
C VAL A 316 9.88 9.83 -0.11
N GLY A 317 9.68 9.48 1.17
CA GLY A 317 8.47 8.80 1.62
C GLY A 317 7.22 9.61 1.34
N PHE A 318 7.28 10.92 1.61
CA PHE A 318 6.21 11.88 1.38
C PHE A 318 5.84 12.02 -0.10
N THR A 319 6.83 12.19 -0.98
CA THR A 319 6.58 12.29 -2.43
C THR A 319 6.15 10.95 -3.03
N PHE A 320 6.76 9.84 -2.62
CA PHE A 320 6.37 8.50 -3.05
C PHE A 320 4.92 8.17 -2.68
N GLY A 321 4.48 8.58 -1.48
CA GLY A 321 3.09 8.45 -1.07
C GLY A 321 2.10 9.19 -1.99
N GLY A 322 2.51 10.32 -2.58
CA GLY A 322 1.68 11.05 -3.55
C GLY A 322 1.66 10.46 -4.97
N MET A 323 2.65 9.64 -5.31
CA MET A 323 2.77 9.00 -6.63
C MET A 323 2.03 7.66 -6.71
N LEU A 324 1.74 7.03 -5.57
CA LEU A 324 1.01 5.77 -5.41
C LEU A 324 -0.47 5.97 -5.12
#